data_AF-A0A1C7W593-F1
#
_entry.id   AF-A0A1C7W593-F1
#
_cell.length_a   1.000
_cell.length_b   1.000
_cell.length_c   1.000
_cell.angle_alpha   90.00
_cell.angle_beta   90.00
_cell.angle_gamma   90.00
#
_symmetry.space_group_name_H-M   'P 1'
#
loop_
_entity.id
_entity.type
_entity.pdbx_description
1 polymer ?
#
loop_
_entity_poly.entity_id
_entity_poly.type
_entity_poly.pdbx_seq_one_letter_code
_entity_poly.pdbx_strand_id
1 'polypeptide(L)' 'MSDHTTPLTGRNSFTPNKFTWRFLAVSRSDRNAKLCRMSVEAYTEREARQVLAPHFILSLAARLPVQEVSHA' A
#
# COMPACT_ATOMS: atom_id res chain seq x y z
N MET A 1 -14.47 -22.17 35.29
CA MET A 1 -14.33 -22.02 33.83
C MET A 1 -13.98 -20.57 33.59
N SER A 2 -12.71 -20.29 33.30
CA SER A 2 -12.21 -18.92 33.18
C SER A 2 -12.18 -18.56 31.71
N ASP A 3 -13.15 -17.75 31.27
CA ASP A 3 -13.23 -17.25 29.91
C ASP A 3 -12.12 -16.22 29.67
N HIS A 4 -11.03 -16.70 29.07
CA HIS A 4 -9.90 -15.89 28.63
C HIS A 4 -10.24 -15.30 27.26
N THR A 5 -11.12 -14.31 27.25
CA THR A 5 -11.29 -13.43 26.09
C THR A 5 -10.12 -12.46 26.07
N THR A 6 -9.01 -12.86 25.46
CA THR A 6 -7.85 -12.00 25.23
C THR A 6 -8.31 -10.76 24.45
N PRO A 7 -8.15 -9.53 24.98
CA PRO A 7 -8.37 -8.33 24.20
C PRO A 7 -7.31 -8.30 23.09
N LEU A 8 -7.72 -8.17 21.82
CA LEU A 8 -6.82 -7.85 20.71
C LEU A 8 -6.34 -6.38 20.84
N THR A 9 -5.68 -6.06 21.95
CA THR A 9 -5.02 -4.77 22.20
C THR A 9 -3.67 -4.80 21.49
N GLY A 10 -3.69 -4.48 20.21
CA GLY A 10 -2.48 -4.26 19.41
C GLY A 10 -2.70 -3.33 18.22
N ARG A 11 -3.81 -2.59 18.19
CA ARG A 11 -4.15 -1.65 17.11
C ARG A 11 -4.52 -0.29 17.67
N ASN A 12 -3.57 0.35 18.33
CA ASN A 12 -3.67 1.71 18.81
C ASN A 12 -2.51 2.53 18.27
N SER A 13 -2.52 2.73 16.96
CA SER A 13 -2.09 3.99 16.38
C SER A 13 -3.35 4.65 15.79
N PHE A 14 -3.93 5.63 16.50
CA PHE A 14 -4.99 6.49 15.96
C PHE A 14 -4.49 7.34 14.77
N THR A 15 -3.19 7.26 14.47
CA THR A 15 -2.59 7.72 13.22
C THR A 15 -2.76 6.65 12.13
N PRO A 16 -3.38 7.00 10.98
CA PRO A 16 -3.39 6.08 9.85
C PRO A 16 -1.93 5.79 9.45
N ASN A 17 -1.56 4.51 9.40
CA ASN A 17 -0.21 4.14 9.00
C ASN A 17 -0.03 4.41 7.51
N LYS A 18 1.06 5.10 7.15
CA LYS A 18 1.42 5.32 5.76
C LYS A 18 2.10 4.05 5.22
N PHE A 19 1.73 3.66 4.01
CA PHE A 19 2.31 2.50 3.34
C PHE A 19 2.94 2.94 2.02
N THR A 20 4.05 2.31 1.66
CA THR A 20 4.57 2.35 0.30
C THR A 20 3.80 1.33 -0.53
N TRP A 21 2.95 1.82 -1.42
CA TRP A 21 2.22 1.04 -2.40
C TRP A 21 3.06 0.90 -3.65
N ARG A 22 3.39 -0.34 -4.02
CA ARG A 22 4.12 -0.65 -5.25
C ARG A 22 3.16 -1.15 -6.31
N PHE A 23 3.26 -0.60 -7.51
CA PHE A 23 2.50 -1.01 -8.67
C PHE A 23 3.45 -1.39 -9.80
N LEU A 24 3.06 -2.42 -10.55
CA LEU A 24 3.52 -2.56 -11.92
C LEU A 24 2.65 -1.65 -12.78
N ALA A 25 3.29 -0.76 -13.51
CA ALA A 25 2.67 0.28 -14.30
C ALA A 25 3.04 0.12 -15.77
N VAL A 26 2.06 0.34 -16.65
CA VAL A 26 2.27 0.46 -18.10
C VAL A 26 1.75 1.82 -18.52
N SER A 27 2.56 2.60 -19.22
CA SER A 27 2.16 3.93 -19.70
C SER A 27 1.00 3.81 -20.67
N ARG A 28 -0.03 4.64 -20.51
CA ARG A 28 -1.18 4.69 -21.43
C ARG A 28 -0.84 5.38 -22.75
N SER A 29 0.11 6.29 -22.71
CA SER A 29 0.47 7.13 -23.86
C SER A 29 1.44 6.44 -24.82
N ASP A 30 2.10 5.37 -24.39
CA ASP A 30 3.09 4.65 -25.19
C ASP A 30 2.62 3.22 -25.45
N ARG A 31 2.37 2.91 -26.73
CA ARG A 31 1.87 1.60 -27.17
C ARG A 31 2.92 0.49 -27.04
N ASN A 32 4.20 0.86 -26.96
CA ASN A 32 5.31 -0.07 -26.73
C ASN A 32 5.89 0.06 -25.32
N ALA A 33 5.11 0.64 -24.39
CA ALA A 33 5.55 0.89 -23.03
C ALA A 33 6.00 -0.40 -22.35
N LYS A 34 7.23 -0.38 -21.85
CA LYS A 34 7.71 -1.45 -20.97
C LYS A 34 7.02 -1.34 -19.61
N LEU A 35 6.79 -2.49 -18.98
CA LEU A 35 6.40 -2.55 -17.58
C LEU A 35 7.43 -1.82 -16.73
N CYS A 36 6.99 -0.85 -15.94
CA CYS A 36 7.83 -0.16 -14.96
C CYS A 36 7.25 -0.34 -13.56
N ARG A 37 8.11 -0.23 -12.56
CA ARG A 37 7.70 -0.33 -11.14
C ARG A 37 7.57 1.07 -10.58
N MET A 38 6.37 1.42 -10.15
CA MET A 38 6.05 2.70 -9.52
C MET A 38 5.75 2.49 -8.04
N SER A 39 6.23 3.40 -7.19
CA SER A 39 5.97 3.35 -5.75
C SER A 39 5.38 4.68 -5.29
N VAL A 40 4.33 4.64 -4.48
CA VAL A 40 3.68 5.82 -3.91
C VAL A 40 3.41 5.56 -2.45
N GLU A 41 3.77 6.51 -1.60
CA GLU A 41 3.37 6.46 -0.21
C GLU A 41 1.98 7.05 -0.02
N ALA A 42 1.05 6.27 0.51
CA ALA A 42 -0.30 6.73 0.81
C ALA A 42 -0.89 5.96 1.99
N TYR A 43 -1.95 6.49 2.58
CA TYR A 43 -2.66 5.82 3.66
C TYR A 43 -3.53 4.68 3.12
N THR A 44 -4.07 4.86 1.91
CA THR A 44 -4.89 3.85 1.24
C THR A 44 -4.39 3.52 -0.16
N GLU A 45 -4.71 2.32 -0.62
CA GLU A 45 -4.42 1.90 -2.00
C GLU A 45 -5.11 2.80 -3.02
N ARG A 46 -6.32 3.28 -2.67
CA ARG A 46 -7.13 4.12 -3.54
C ARG A 46 -6.45 5.47 -3.79
N GLU A 47 -5.95 6.11 -2.75
CA GLU A 47 -5.17 7.35 -2.86
C GLU A 47 -3.91 7.12 -3.71
N ALA A 48 -3.15 6.05 -3.43
CA ALA A 48 -1.96 5.74 -4.22
C ALA A 48 -2.28 5.51 -5.70
N ARG A 49 -3.39 4.82 -5.99
CA ARG A 49 -3.87 4.59 -7.36
C ARG A 49 -4.30 5.88 -8.03
N GLN A 50 -4.98 6.78 -7.34
CA GLN A 50 -5.44 8.07 -7.90
C GLN A 50 -4.28 8.92 -8.42
N VAL A 51 -3.12 8.88 -7.75
CA VAL A 51 -1.91 9.60 -8.20
C VAL A 51 -1.40 9.09 -9.55
N LEU A 52 -1.46 7.78 -9.80
CA LEU A 52 -0.84 7.17 -10.97
C LEU A 52 -1.83 6.82 -12.10
N ALA A 53 -3.10 6.61 -11.79
CA ALA A 53 -4.14 6.18 -12.74
C ALA A 53 -4.35 7.10 -13.95
N PRO A 54 -4.12 8.44 -13.89
CA PRO A 54 -4.24 9.29 -15.07
C PRO A 54 -3.25 8.91 -16.19
N HIS A 55 -2.07 8.39 -15.84
CA HIS A 55 -0.99 8.16 -16.80
C HIS A 55 -0.72 6.68 -17.06
N PHE A 56 -1.10 5.81 -16.13
CA PHE A 56 -0.73 4.40 -16.16
C PHE A 56 -1.93 3.46 -16.07
N ILE A 57 -1.77 2.27 -16.64
CA ILE A 57 -2.53 1.09 -16.26
C ILE A 57 -1.74 0.42 -15.13
N LEU A 58 -2.42 0.07 -14.03
CA LEU A 58 -1.78 -0.31 -12.78
C LEU A 58 -2.22 -1.71 -12.34
N SER A 59 -1.24 -2.53 -11.98
CA SER A 59 -1.42 -3.78 -11.24
C SER A 59 -0.74 -3.66 -9.89
N LEU A 60 -1.47 -3.96 -8.80
CA LEU A 60 -0.91 -3.90 -7.45
C LEU A 60 0.16 -4.98 -7.29
N ALA A 61 1.36 -4.59 -6.84
CA ALA A 61 2.49 -5.49 -6.68
C ALA A 61 2.87 -5.72 -5.22
N ALA A 62 2.79 -4.68 -4.37
CA ALA A 62 3.05 -4.84 -2.93
C ALA A 62 2.46 -3.67 -2.11
N ARG A 63 2.26 -3.95 -0.82
CA ARG A 63 2.03 -2.95 0.24
C ARG A 63 3.09 -3.14 1.30
N LEU A 64 3.94 -2.14 1.49
CA LEU A 64 5.02 -2.17 2.48
C LEU A 64 4.79 -1.10 3.54
N PRO A 65 4.95 -1.40 4.83
CA PRO A 65 4.86 -0.37 5.86
C PRO A 65 6.04 0.59 5.69
N VAL A 66 5.79 1.91 5.80
CA VAL A 66 6.87 2.92 5.73
C VAL A 66 7.74 2.87 6.99
N GLN A 67 7.14 2.46 8.11
CA GLN A 67 7.83 2.25 9.37
C GLN A 67 7.99 0.76 9.63
N GLU A 68 9.22 0.34 9.95
CA GLU A 68 9.50 -1.04 10.32
C GLU A 68 8.63 -1.44 11.52
N VAL A 69 7.87 -2.53 11.37
CA VAL A 69 7.14 -3.09 12.51
C VAL A 69 8.16 -3.92 13.29
N SER A 70 8.71 -3.34 14.35
CA SER A 70 9.54 -4.10 15.28
C SER A 70 8.67 -5.13 15.98
N HIS A 71 8.83 -6.39 15.62
CA HIS A 71 8.31 -7.50 16.41
C HIS A 71 9.32 -7.78 17.52
N ALA A 72 8.95 -7.44 18.76
CA ALA A 72 9.69 -7.81 19.96
C ALA A 72 9.45 -9.28 20.34
#